data_AF-A0A7S1U2K7-F1
#
_entry.id   AF-A0A7S1U2K7-F1
#
_cell.length_a   1.000
_cell.length_b   1.000
_cell.length_c   1.000
_cell.angle_alpha   90.00
_cell.angle_beta   90.00
_cell.angle_gamma   90.00
#
_symmetry.space_group_name_H-M   'P 1'
#
loop_
_entity.id
_entity.type
_entity.pdbx_description
1 polymer ?
#
loop_
_entity_poly.entity_id
_entity_poly.type
_entity_poly.pdbx_seq_one_letter_code
_entity_poly.pdbx_strand_id
1 'polypeptide(L)'
;SLVTWVFLHRKSRVVRSAQPCFMYLIALGCLISSLAMIPLGMDDGNASDAALRVSCPSMPWLYSIGFCTTFSALFAKIERVKRIFLNSSLRRVKITVNDMLKPMAVLLSIDFIILTAWTAHDPFRFVRKREDDDYDIYDNPLRSSGFCKSNTSWYLVVILMLHMVSILRTQAFSLSLSLSLSLSLS
;
A
#
# COMPACT_ATOMS: atom_id res chain seq x y z
N SER A 1 -16.38 14.46 1.42
CA SER A 1 -15.15 13.66 1.22
C SER A 1 -13.98 14.27 1.96
N LEU A 2 -13.18 13.46 2.66
CA LEU A 2 -12.10 13.89 3.58
C LEU A 2 -11.10 14.87 2.92
N VAL A 3 -10.83 14.70 1.62
CA VAL A 3 -10.01 15.59 0.78
C VAL A 3 -10.58 17.00 0.69
N THR A 4 -11.90 17.15 0.52
CA THR A 4 -12.59 18.45 0.47
C THR A 4 -12.47 19.17 1.82
N TRP A 5 -12.64 18.44 2.92
CA TRP A 5 -12.52 18.99 4.27
C TRP A 5 -11.10 19.46 4.57
N VAL A 6 -10.08 18.68 4.18
CA VAL A 6 -8.66 19.03 4.28
C VAL A 6 -8.32 20.26 3.44
N PHE A 7 -8.88 20.36 2.23
CA PHE A 7 -8.64 21.51 1.34
C PHE A 7 -9.26 22.80 1.90
N LEU A 8 -10.48 22.72 2.45
CA LEU A 8 -11.17 23.84 3.09
C LEU A 8 -10.46 24.29 4.38
N HIS A 9 -9.97 23.35 5.19
CA HIS A 9 -9.31 23.64 6.46
C HIS A 9 -7.77 23.75 6.36
N ARG A 10 -7.21 23.91 5.15
CA ARG A 10 -5.75 23.97 4.91
C ARG A 10 -5.02 25.06 5.71
N LYS A 11 -5.75 26.11 6.12
CA LYS A 11 -5.22 27.23 6.92
C LYS A 11 -5.31 26.99 8.43
N SER A 12 -6.04 25.97 8.89
CA SER A 12 -6.15 25.60 10.30
C SER A 12 -4.78 25.17 10.85
N ARG A 13 -4.51 25.55 12.10
CA ARG A 13 -3.25 25.23 12.81
C ARG A 13 -2.98 23.72 12.83
N VAL A 14 -4.03 22.90 12.86
CA VAL A 14 -3.94 21.44 12.84
C VAL A 14 -3.39 20.92 11.50
N VAL A 15 -3.96 21.35 10.37
CA VAL A 15 -3.53 20.92 9.02
C VAL A 15 -2.16 21.48 8.66
N ARG A 16 -1.86 22.71 9.10
CA ARG A 16 -0.57 23.36 8.87
C ARG A 16 0.56 22.74 9.70
N SER A 17 0.25 22.27 10.92
CA SER A 17 1.19 21.56 11.81
C SER A 17 1.53 20.16 11.28
N ALA A 18 0.58 19.48 10.63
CA ALA A 18 0.76 18.15 10.07
C ALA A 18 1.60 18.09 8.77
N GLN A 19 2.03 19.24 8.22
CA GLN A 19 2.57 19.39 6.86
C GLN A 19 1.59 18.86 5.79
N PRO A 20 0.88 19.74 5.04
CA PRO A 20 -0.20 19.31 4.15
C PRO A 20 0.20 18.24 3.12
N CYS A 21 1.45 18.22 2.63
CA CYS A 21 1.94 17.19 1.72
C CYS A 21 1.84 15.76 2.29
N PHE A 22 2.12 15.56 3.58
CA PHE A 22 2.05 14.23 4.22
C PHE A 22 0.60 13.72 4.29
N MET A 23 -0.34 14.62 4.63
CA MET A 23 -1.77 14.30 4.64
C MET A 23 -2.29 13.95 3.24
N TYR A 24 -1.86 14.67 2.20
CA TYR A 24 -2.23 14.35 0.82
C TYR A 24 -1.68 13.00 0.35
N LEU A 25 -0.44 12.67 0.71
CA LEU A 25 0.17 11.38 0.36
C LEU A 25 -0.53 10.19 1.01
N ILE A 26 -0.88 10.28 2.30
CA ILE A 26 -1.65 9.22 2.96
C ILE A 26 -3.04 9.09 2.32
N ALA A 27 -3.73 10.20 2.08
CA ALA A 27 -5.03 10.17 1.43
C ALA A 27 -4.96 9.54 0.03
N LEU A 28 -3.91 9.84 -0.74
CA LEU A 28 -3.66 9.24 -2.04
C LEU A 28 -3.38 7.73 -1.93
N GLY A 29 -2.53 7.30 -0.99
CA GLY A 29 -2.23 5.89 -0.76
C GLY A 29 -3.48 5.09 -0.35
N CYS A 30 -4.31 5.64 0.53
CA CYS A 30 -5.59 5.04 0.89
C CYS A 30 -6.54 4.95 -0.31
N LEU A 31 -6.64 5.99 -1.12
CA LEU A 31 -7.48 6.00 -2.32
C LEU A 31 -7.05 4.93 -3.32
N ILE A 32 -5.75 4.80 -3.58
CA ILE A 32 -5.19 3.76 -4.45
C ILE A 32 -5.48 2.36 -3.89
N SER A 33 -5.32 2.18 -2.57
CA SER A 33 -5.63 0.91 -1.92
C SER A 33 -7.12 0.56 -2.00
N SER A 34 -8.01 1.55 -1.89
CA SER A 34 -9.45 1.36 -2.10
C SER A 34 -9.77 1.04 -3.55
N LEU A 35 -9.07 1.64 -4.53
CA LEU A 35 -9.22 1.29 -5.95
C LEU A 35 -8.82 -0.15 -6.23
N ALA A 36 -7.86 -0.71 -5.48
CA ALA A 36 -7.51 -2.13 -5.57
C ALA A 36 -8.68 -3.06 -5.24
N MET A 37 -9.70 -2.61 -4.51
CA MET A 37 -10.89 -3.44 -4.24
C MET A 37 -11.80 -3.57 -5.48
N ILE A 38 -11.77 -2.62 -6.41
CA ILE A 38 -12.68 -2.62 -7.57
C ILE A 38 -12.45 -3.86 -8.43
N PRO A 39 -11.23 -4.17 -8.90
CA PRO A 39 -11.06 -5.36 -9.71
C PRO A 39 -11.23 -6.68 -8.92
N LEU A 40 -11.34 -6.68 -7.58
CA LEU A 40 -11.64 -7.88 -6.77
C LEU A 40 -13.13 -8.18 -6.80
N GLY A 41 -13.95 -7.14 -6.91
CA GLY A 41 -15.40 -7.26 -7.05
C GLY A 41 -15.87 -7.53 -8.47
N MET A 42 -14.96 -7.57 -9.45
CA MET A 42 -15.31 -7.89 -10.83
C MET A 42 -15.43 -9.41 -11.00
N ASP A 43 -16.62 -9.84 -11.39
CA ASP A 43 -16.95 -11.21 -11.76
C ASP A 43 -17.47 -11.22 -13.20
N ASP A 44 -17.51 -12.37 -13.86
CA ASP A 44 -18.01 -12.55 -15.21
C ASP A 44 -19.54 -12.40 -15.35
N GLY A 45 -20.27 -12.28 -14.23
CA GLY A 45 -21.64 -11.74 -14.25
C GLY A 45 -21.72 -10.24 -14.53
N ASN A 46 -20.64 -9.49 -14.28
CA ASN A 46 -20.66 -8.02 -14.24
C ASN A 46 -19.59 -7.35 -15.12
N ALA A 47 -18.68 -8.13 -15.70
CA ALA A 47 -17.58 -7.66 -16.53
C ALA A 47 -17.30 -8.62 -17.70
N SER A 48 -16.77 -8.10 -18.80
CA SER A 48 -16.37 -8.93 -19.95
C SER A 48 -15.07 -9.70 -19.68
N ASP A 49 -14.88 -10.82 -20.37
CA ASP A 49 -13.64 -11.62 -20.31
C ASP A 49 -12.37 -10.77 -20.53
N ALA A 50 -12.44 -9.81 -21.44
CA ALA A 50 -11.34 -8.89 -21.71
C ALA A 50 -11.02 -8.01 -20.50
N ALA A 51 -12.05 -7.52 -19.79
CA ALA A 51 -11.87 -6.74 -18.58
C ALA A 51 -11.30 -7.60 -17.44
N LEU A 52 -11.80 -8.82 -17.25
CA LEU A 52 -11.30 -9.75 -16.22
C LEU A 52 -9.82 -10.11 -16.39
N ARG A 53 -9.36 -10.26 -17.65
CA ARG A 53 -7.95 -10.51 -17.97
C ARG A 53 -7.01 -9.39 -17.53
N VAL A 54 -7.48 -8.15 -17.47
CA VAL A 54 -6.70 -6.97 -17.04
C VAL A 54 -6.87 -6.71 -15.55
N SER A 55 -8.08 -6.94 -15.03
CA SER A 55 -8.43 -6.73 -13.63
C SER A 55 -7.61 -7.62 -12.69
N CYS A 56 -7.44 -8.91 -13.00
CA CYS A 56 -6.69 -9.83 -12.15
C CYS A 56 -5.24 -9.41 -11.89
N PRO A 57 -4.39 -9.14 -12.91
CA PRO A 57 -3.03 -8.69 -12.66
C PRO A 57 -2.98 -7.28 -12.08
N SER A 58 -4.00 -6.43 -12.24
CA SER A 58 -3.99 -5.08 -11.65
C SER A 58 -4.01 -5.08 -10.11
N MET A 59 -4.43 -6.19 -9.48
CA MET A 59 -4.50 -6.34 -8.02
C MET A 59 -3.19 -6.07 -7.28
N PRO A 60 -2.16 -6.91 -7.46
CA PRO A 60 -0.91 -6.74 -6.72
C PRO A 60 -0.22 -5.42 -7.07
N TRP A 61 -0.45 -4.89 -8.27
CA TRP A 61 0.05 -3.58 -8.70
C TRP A 61 -0.55 -2.43 -7.90
N LEU A 62 -1.88 -2.35 -7.82
CA LEU A 62 -2.56 -1.30 -7.04
C LEU A 62 -2.21 -1.42 -5.55
N TYR A 63 -2.12 -2.64 -5.03
CA TYR A 63 -1.68 -2.89 -3.65
C TYR A 63 -0.26 -2.35 -3.39
N SER A 64 0.73 -2.72 -4.22
CA SER A 64 2.12 -2.25 -4.06
C SER A 64 2.25 -0.74 -4.16
N ILE A 65 1.53 -0.09 -5.09
CA ILE A 65 1.56 1.37 -5.24
C ILE A 65 0.94 2.04 -4.00
N GLY A 66 -0.22 1.55 -3.54
CA GLY A 66 -0.90 2.06 -2.34
C GLY A 66 -0.04 1.91 -1.09
N PHE A 67 0.61 0.76 -0.94
CA PHE A 67 1.55 0.48 0.14
C PHE A 67 2.76 1.42 0.09
N CYS A 68 3.48 1.49 -1.04
CA CYS A 68 4.66 2.34 -1.20
C CYS A 68 4.35 3.82 -0.90
N THR A 69 3.20 4.30 -1.38
CA THR A 69 2.75 5.68 -1.14
C THR A 69 2.53 5.93 0.36
N THR A 70 1.83 5.02 1.04
CA THR A 70 1.55 5.14 2.48
C THR A 70 2.83 5.01 3.32
N PHE A 71 3.71 4.06 2.96
CA PHE A 71 4.99 3.83 3.61
C PHE A 71 5.93 5.04 3.50
N SER A 72 5.95 5.72 2.34
CA SER A 72 6.76 6.93 2.13
C SER A 72 6.41 8.05 3.11
N ALA A 73 5.12 8.20 3.42
CA ALA A 73 4.65 9.14 4.41
C ALA A 73 5.22 8.75 5.79
N LEU A 74 4.99 7.51 6.23
CA LEU A 74 5.48 7.01 7.53
C LEU A 74 6.98 7.22 7.71
N PHE A 75 7.77 6.91 6.68
CA PHE A 75 9.22 7.12 6.68
C PHE A 75 9.57 8.59 6.91
N ALA A 76 8.93 9.52 6.21
CA ALA A 76 9.16 10.95 6.37
C ALA A 76 8.85 11.44 7.80
N LYS A 77 7.77 10.94 8.41
CA LYS A 77 7.45 11.28 9.80
C LYS A 77 8.61 10.90 10.72
N ILE A 78 9.17 9.72 10.53
CA ILE A 78 10.28 9.21 11.35
C ILE A 78 11.58 9.96 11.08
N GLU A 79 11.86 10.27 9.82
CA GLU A 79 13.04 11.05 9.46
C GLU A 79 13.00 12.44 10.10
N ARG A 80 11.80 13.04 10.24
CA ARG A 80 11.64 14.35 10.87
C ARG A 80 12.02 14.27 12.34
N VAL A 81 11.51 13.26 13.02
CA VAL A 81 11.77 13.02 14.45
C VAL A 81 13.28 12.77 14.62
N LYS A 82 13.88 11.89 13.82
CA LYS A 82 15.34 11.65 13.81
C LYS A 82 16.14 12.94 13.66
N ARG A 83 15.82 13.77 12.66
CA ARG A 83 16.52 15.03 12.40
C ARG A 83 16.32 16.04 13.53
N ILE A 84 15.20 16.02 14.25
CA ILE A 84 14.99 16.88 15.43
C ILE A 84 15.90 16.46 16.58
N PHE A 85 15.99 15.16 16.88
CA PHE A 85 16.81 14.67 18.00
C PHE A 85 18.32 14.75 17.74
N LEU A 86 18.75 14.52 16.51
CA LEU A 86 20.18 14.61 16.15
C LEU A 86 20.65 16.05 15.90
N ASN A 87 19.75 17.04 15.93
CA ASN A 87 20.08 18.42 15.64
C ASN A 87 20.50 19.18 16.92
N SER A 88 21.79 19.15 17.21
CA SER A 88 22.42 19.93 18.28
C SER A 88 22.33 21.46 18.07
N SER A 89 22.08 21.92 16.85
CA SER A 89 22.02 23.34 16.49
C SER A 89 20.68 24.01 16.83
N LEU A 90 19.66 23.29 17.33
CA LEU A 90 18.30 23.78 17.65
C LEU A 90 17.60 24.55 16.51
N ARG A 91 18.10 24.44 15.27
CA ARG A 91 17.50 25.10 14.09
C ARG A 91 16.22 24.39 13.66
N ARG A 92 15.30 25.14 13.03
CA ARG A 92 14.06 24.60 12.49
C ARG A 92 14.34 23.49 11.48
N VAL A 93 13.91 22.27 11.78
CA VAL A 93 14.00 21.11 10.89
C VAL A 93 12.89 21.17 9.83
N LYS A 94 13.27 21.14 8.55
CA LYS A 94 12.36 21.08 7.41
C LYS A 94 12.62 19.79 6.63
N ILE A 95 11.58 18.97 6.46
CA ILE A 95 11.60 17.86 5.51
C ILE A 95 11.26 18.38 4.13
N THR A 96 12.03 17.95 3.14
CA THR A 96 11.77 18.24 1.74
C THR A 96 10.97 17.11 1.10
N VAL A 97 10.24 17.42 0.03
CA VAL A 97 9.47 16.41 -0.73
C VAL A 97 10.40 15.32 -1.27
N ASN A 98 11.63 15.68 -1.63
CA ASN A 98 12.64 14.74 -2.14
C ASN A 98 13.04 13.69 -1.10
N ASP A 99 13.05 14.02 0.19
CA ASP A 99 13.35 13.07 1.26
C ASP A 99 12.26 11.99 1.36
N MET A 100 11.02 12.33 1.03
CA MET A 100 9.88 11.39 0.96
C MET A 100 9.86 10.59 -0.34
N LEU A 101 10.21 11.24 -1.46
CA LEU A 101 10.14 10.64 -2.79
C LEU A 101 11.22 9.57 -3.01
N LYS A 102 12.41 9.74 -2.43
CA LYS A 102 13.52 8.77 -2.54
C LYS A 102 13.15 7.36 -2.05
N PRO A 103 12.74 7.15 -0.77
CA PRO A 103 12.37 5.82 -0.28
C PRO A 103 11.16 5.25 -1.01
N MET A 104 10.20 6.11 -1.39
CA MET A 104 9.06 5.72 -2.22
C MET A 104 9.51 5.15 -3.56
N ALA A 105 10.36 5.88 -4.29
CA ALA A 105 10.84 5.50 -5.60
C ALA A 105 11.69 4.23 -5.56
N VAL A 106 12.55 4.08 -4.55
CA VAL A 106 13.38 2.86 -4.37
C VAL A 106 12.50 1.63 -4.14
N LEU A 107 11.58 1.69 -3.17
CA LEU A 107 10.72 0.54 -2.85
C LEU A 107 9.77 0.21 -4.02
N LEU A 108 9.17 1.23 -4.63
CA LEU A 108 8.29 1.06 -5.77
C LEU A 108 9.02 0.49 -6.99
N SER A 109 10.29 0.85 -7.22
CA SER A 109 11.07 0.29 -8.32
C SER A 109 11.35 -1.19 -8.12
N ILE A 110 11.65 -1.61 -6.88
CA ILE A 110 11.85 -3.02 -6.55
C ILE A 110 10.54 -3.80 -6.76
N ASP A 111 9.43 -3.29 -6.23
CA ASP A 111 8.10 -3.88 -6.44
C ASP A 111 7.76 -3.98 -7.92
N PHE A 112 8.02 -2.93 -8.71
CA PHE A 112 7.78 -2.92 -10.14
C PHE A 112 8.55 -4.04 -10.87
N ILE A 113 9.82 -4.24 -10.53
CA ILE A 113 10.64 -5.31 -11.12
C ILE A 113 10.08 -6.68 -10.76
N ILE A 114 9.72 -6.90 -9.49
CA ILE A 114 9.16 -8.18 -9.03
C ILE A 114 7.80 -8.45 -9.69
N LEU A 115 6.93 -7.44 -9.78
CA LEU A 115 5.60 -7.55 -10.34
C LEU A 115 5.60 -7.76 -11.85
N THR A 116 6.50 -7.07 -12.57
CA THR A 116 6.70 -7.31 -14.01
C THR A 116 7.23 -8.71 -14.26
N ALA A 117 8.21 -9.17 -13.48
CA ALA A 117 8.72 -10.54 -13.56
C ALA A 117 7.61 -11.57 -13.28
N TRP A 118 6.79 -11.34 -12.26
CA TRP A 118 5.65 -12.22 -11.95
C TRP A 118 4.62 -12.24 -13.08
N THR A 119 4.20 -11.07 -13.57
CA THR A 119 3.19 -10.95 -14.63
C THR A 119 3.67 -11.57 -15.94
N ALA A 120 4.97 -11.49 -16.24
CA ALA A 120 5.57 -12.09 -17.43
C ALA A 120 5.74 -13.61 -17.32
N HIS A 121 6.12 -14.12 -16.14
CA HIS A 121 6.33 -15.54 -15.91
C HIS A 121 5.02 -16.32 -15.77
N ASP A 122 4.09 -15.80 -14.96
CA ASP A 122 2.82 -16.44 -14.64
C ASP A 122 1.70 -15.39 -14.53
N PRO A 123 1.07 -15.01 -15.66
CA PRO A 123 0.02 -14.01 -15.66
C PRO A 123 -1.20 -14.52 -14.89
N PHE A 124 -1.74 -13.69 -14.00
CA PHE A 124 -2.96 -14.00 -13.28
C PHE A 124 -4.13 -14.25 -14.22
N ARG A 125 -4.86 -15.33 -13.98
CA ARG A 125 -6.06 -15.69 -14.75
C ARG A 125 -7.26 -15.73 -13.83
N PHE A 126 -8.38 -15.22 -14.35
CA PHE A 126 -9.66 -15.41 -13.70
C PHE A 126 -10.09 -16.87 -13.87
N VAL A 127 -10.40 -17.55 -12.77
CA VAL A 127 -10.84 -18.95 -12.74
C VAL A 127 -12.13 -19.02 -11.92
N ARG A 128 -13.16 -19.64 -12.49
CA ARG A 128 -14.35 -20.04 -11.74
C ARG A 128 -14.15 -21.42 -11.14
N LYS A 129 -14.31 -21.52 -9.83
CA LYS A 129 -14.45 -22.81 -9.15
C LYS A 129 -15.92 -23.02 -8.81
N ARG A 130 -16.45 -24.17 -9.23
CA ARG A 130 -17.75 -24.66 -8.76
C ARG A 130 -17.53 -25.32 -7.42
N GLU A 131 -18.40 -25.05 -6.46
CA GLU A 131 -18.30 -25.64 -5.13
C GLU A 131 -18.79 -27.09 -5.23
N ASP A 132 -17.90 -28.06 -4.96
CA ASP A 132 -18.10 -29.48 -5.31
C ASP A 132 -19.20 -30.18 -4.47
N ASP A 133 -19.70 -29.53 -3.42
CA ASP A 133 -20.70 -30.07 -2.49
C ASP A 133 -22.07 -29.35 -2.56
N ASP A 134 -22.26 -28.41 -3.51
CA ASP A 134 -23.48 -27.59 -3.60
C ASP A 134 -24.14 -27.75 -4.98
N TYR A 135 -24.89 -28.83 -5.15
CA TYR A 135 -25.62 -29.18 -6.36
C TYR A 135 -27.12 -29.35 -6.09
N ASP A 136 -27.95 -29.00 -7.07
CA ASP A 136 -29.40 -29.22 -7.01
C ASP A 136 -29.77 -30.69 -7.28
N ILE A 137 -31.06 -31.02 -7.16
CA ILE A 137 -31.60 -32.36 -7.45
C ILE A 137 -31.40 -32.80 -8.91
N TYR A 138 -31.03 -31.88 -9.80
CA TYR A 138 -30.78 -32.11 -11.23
C TYR A 138 -29.27 -32.05 -11.57
N ASP A 139 -28.39 -32.12 -10.57
CA ASP A 139 -26.93 -32.09 -10.71
C ASP A 139 -26.37 -30.76 -11.28
N ASN A 140 -27.09 -29.65 -11.09
CA ASN A 140 -26.59 -28.32 -11.42
C ASN A 140 -25.90 -27.68 -10.22
N PRO A 141 -24.74 -27.02 -10.40
CA PRO A 141 -24.05 -26.32 -9.33
C PRO A 141 -24.88 -25.13 -8.83
N LEU A 142 -25.23 -25.12 -7.55
CA LEU A 142 -25.98 -24.06 -6.87
C LEU A 142 -25.13 -22.82 -6.61
N ARG A 143 -23.81 -22.99 -6.48
CA ARG A 143 -22.86 -21.90 -6.20
C ARG A 143 -21.59 -21.99 -7.02
N SER A 144 -21.22 -20.87 -7.62
CA SER A 144 -19.94 -20.69 -8.32
C SER A 144 -19.25 -19.44 -7.80
N SER A 145 -17.94 -19.53 -7.57
CA SER A 145 -17.12 -18.39 -7.12
C SER A 145 -15.99 -18.14 -8.12
N GLY A 146 -15.93 -16.92 -8.65
CA GLY A 146 -14.83 -16.42 -9.45
C GLY A 146 -13.69 -15.89 -8.59
N PHE A 147 -12.45 -16.25 -8.92
CA PHE A 147 -11.26 -15.67 -8.29
C PHE A 147 -10.06 -15.63 -9.23
N CYS A 148 -9.15 -14.71 -8.97
CA CYS A 148 -7.89 -14.61 -9.70
C CYS A 148 -6.89 -15.64 -9.15
N LYS A 149 -6.45 -16.54 -10.02
CA LYS A 149 -5.46 -17.59 -9.70
C LYS A 149 -4.15 -17.34 -10.45
N SER A 150 -3.05 -17.47 -9.73
CA SER A 150 -1.69 -17.65 -10.25
C SER A 150 -1.16 -18.97 -9.68
N ASN A 151 -0.45 -19.74 -10.49
CA ASN A 151 0.20 -20.97 -10.04
C ASN A 151 1.42 -20.69 -9.15
N THR A 152 1.98 -19.48 -9.26
CA THR A 152 3.25 -19.10 -8.67
C THR A 152 3.07 -18.06 -7.57
N SER A 153 2.73 -18.50 -6.35
CA SER A 153 2.42 -17.59 -5.24
C SER A 153 3.64 -17.02 -4.50
N TRP A 154 4.86 -17.51 -4.76
CA TRP A 154 6.05 -17.10 -4.00
C TRP A 154 6.46 -15.64 -4.22
N TYR A 155 6.17 -15.05 -5.39
CA TYR A 155 6.39 -13.62 -5.65
C TYR A 155 5.61 -12.75 -4.67
N LEU A 156 4.36 -13.11 -4.35
CA LEU A 156 3.55 -12.44 -3.33
C LEU A 156 4.24 -12.49 -1.97
N VAL A 157 4.73 -13.67 -1.58
CA VAL A 157 5.41 -13.89 -0.30
C VAL A 157 6.67 -13.01 -0.22
N VAL A 158 7.43 -12.90 -1.30
CA VAL A 158 8.62 -12.03 -1.35
C VAL A 158 8.25 -10.56 -1.20
N ILE A 159 7.22 -10.07 -1.90
CA ILE A 159 6.73 -8.68 -1.76
C ILE A 159 6.28 -8.42 -0.32
N LEU A 160 5.45 -9.30 0.24
CA LEU A 160 4.95 -9.16 1.61
C LEU A 160 6.09 -9.19 2.63
N MET A 161 7.08 -10.06 2.45
CA MET A 161 8.28 -10.10 3.30
C MET A 161 9.09 -8.82 3.18
N LEU A 162 9.28 -8.29 1.98
CA LEU A 162 9.96 -7.01 1.74
C LEU A 162 9.25 -5.86 2.45
N HIS A 163 7.92 -5.79 2.34
CA HIS A 163 7.08 -4.79 3.00
C HIS A 163 7.12 -4.93 4.52
N MET A 164 7.00 -6.15 5.05
CA MET A 164 7.09 -6.44 6.47
C MET A 164 8.45 -6.06 7.06
N VAL A 165 9.56 -6.41 6.39
CA VAL A 165 10.91 -6.01 6.82
C VAL A 165 11.05 -4.49 6.80
N SER A 166 10.50 -3.81 5.79
CA SER A 166 10.53 -2.35 5.69
C SER A 166 9.77 -1.70 6.85
N ILE A 167 8.60 -2.23 7.22
CA ILE A 167 7.83 -1.79 8.38
C ILE A 167 8.58 -2.06 9.69
N LEU A 168 9.09 -3.28 9.89
CA LEU A 168 9.79 -3.66 11.12
C LEU A 168 11.01 -2.79 11.37
N ARG A 169 11.83 -2.52 10.34
CA ARG A 169 12.98 -1.60 10.46
C ARG A 169 12.55 -0.20 10.88
N THR A 170 11.46 0.27 10.30
CA THR A 170 10.89 1.59 10.55
C THR A 170 10.32 1.71 11.97
N GLN A 171 9.61 0.68 12.44
CA GLN A 171 9.07 0.59 13.80
C GLN A 171 10.16 0.41 14.86
N ALA A 172 11.14 -0.48 14.62
CA ALA A 172 12.25 -0.70 15.53
C ALA A 172 13.04 0.60 15.78
N PHE A 173 13.31 1.35 14.70
CA PHE A 173 13.93 2.66 14.82
C PHE A 173 13.06 3.64 15.63
N SER A 174 11.76 3.71 15.36
CA SER A 174 10.84 4.55 16.13
C SER A 174 10.82 4.18 17.62
N LEU A 175 10.84 2.89 17.94
CA LEU A 175 10.86 2.37 19.31
C LEU A 175 12.17 2.74 20.02
N SER A 176 13.32 2.53 19.37
CA SER A 176 14.63 2.92 19.92
C SER A 176 14.69 4.41 20.25
N LEU A 177 14.12 5.25 19.39
CA LEU A 177 14.09 6.69 19.58
C LEU A 177 13.18 7.10 20.73
N SER A 178 12.02 6.44 20.89
CA SER A 178 11.13 6.67 22.04
C SER A 178 11.78 6.26 23.36
N LEU A 179 12.56 5.16 23.39
CA LEU A 179 13.31 4.72 24.56
C LEU A 179 14.41 5.71 24.94
N SER A 180 15.19 6.19 23.97
CA SER A 180 16.21 7.24 24.19
C SER A 180 15.60 8.52 24.76
N LEU A 181 14.42 8.92 24.27
CA LEU A 181 13.64 10.04 24.79
C LEU A 181 13.26 9.85 26.25
N SER A 182 12.66 8.70 26.60
CA SER A 182 12.24 8.42 27.97
C SER A 182 13.43 8.42 28.95
N LEU A 183 14.58 7.91 28.53
CA LEU A 183 15.82 7.90 29.34
C LEU A 183 16.42 9.31 29.51
N SER A 184 16.26 10.20 28.53
CA SER A 184 16.74 11.58 28.64
C SER A 184 15.87 12.50 29.51
N LEU A 185 14.64 12.07 29.83
CA LEU A 185 13.65 12.81 30.60
C LEU A 185 13.53 12.31 32.06
N SER A 186 14.10 11.15 32.38
CA SER A 186 14.23 10.60 33.74
C SER A 186 15.56 11.00 34.38
#